data_AF-A0A929NN37-F1
#
_entry.id   AF-A0A929NN37-F1
#
_cell.length_a   1.000
_cell.length_b   1.000
_cell.length_c   1.000
_cell.angle_alpha   90.00
_cell.angle_beta   90.00
_cell.angle_gamma   90.00
#
_symmetry.space_group_name_H-M   'P 1'
#
loop_
_entity.id
_entity.type
_entity.pdbx_description
1 polymer ?
#
loop_
_entity_poly.entity_id
_entity_poly.type
_entity_poly.pdbx_seq_one_letter_code
_entity_poly.pdbx_strand_id
1 'polypeptide(L)'
;AAGARIEAIVETTPARNYMAALAYLPRALRAADYLRKGIGMTAALRRADIPWYKGAHGLQAVGVDRVEVLRFTAGGKPRELACKTLLLHQGVIPNVQITRSLRLDHDWHAMQRAWRPRLDEWGETKLAGVFVAGDGAGIVGAKASAIQGRLAALRVADAPAGEAAPLRRALVRELAIRPFLDRLYRPAREFLRPGDGTIVCRCEEVSAGQIRDHVRIGCLGPNQAKAYSRAGMGPCQGRVCGLTVSEIIADARGVSPGDVGYYRIRPPIKPVTIGELAMLAGEDAPPD
;
A
#
# COMPACT_ATOMS: atom_id res chain seq x y z
N ALA A 1 -15.25 -15.68 19.74
CA ALA A 1 -13.82 -15.45 19.45
C ALA A 1 -13.34 -16.58 18.55
N ALA A 2 -12.55 -16.32 17.51
CA ALA A 2 -12.13 -17.32 16.51
C ALA A 2 -11.10 -18.35 17.03
N GLY A 3 -11.14 -18.70 18.32
CA GLY A 3 -10.35 -19.78 18.96
C GLY A 3 -8.85 -19.54 19.13
N ALA A 4 -8.24 -18.57 18.44
CA ALA A 4 -6.80 -18.32 18.52
C ALA A 4 -6.42 -17.36 19.66
N ARG A 5 -5.44 -17.75 20.48
CA ARG A 5 -4.79 -16.88 21.47
C ARG A 5 -3.72 -16.03 20.77
N ILE A 6 -3.79 -14.71 20.94
CA ILE A 6 -2.77 -13.78 20.45
C ILE A 6 -1.66 -13.70 21.49
N GLU A 7 -0.44 -14.10 21.11
CA GLU A 7 0.72 -14.11 22.02
C GLU A 7 1.24 -12.69 22.32
N ALA A 8 1.36 -11.85 21.29
CA ALA A 8 1.83 -10.49 21.45
C ALA A 8 1.43 -9.60 20.26
N ILE A 9 1.41 -8.29 20.51
CA ILE A 9 1.37 -7.24 19.50
C ILE A 9 2.74 -6.59 19.43
N VAL A 10 3.38 -6.69 18.27
CA VAL A 10 4.69 -6.08 18.00
C VAL A 10 4.48 -4.90 17.06
N GLU A 11 4.32 -3.71 17.63
CA GLU A 11 4.08 -2.47 16.90
C GLU A 11 5.39 -1.81 16.47
N THR A 12 5.53 -1.57 15.17
CA THR A 12 6.75 -1.01 14.56
C THR A 12 6.73 0.51 14.41
N THR A 13 5.68 1.19 14.87
CA THR A 13 5.56 2.65 14.79
C THR A 13 6.67 3.35 15.59
N PRO A 14 7.53 4.14 14.95
CA PRO A 14 8.55 4.90 15.66
C PRO A 14 7.93 5.96 16.58
N ALA A 15 8.49 6.14 17.79
CA ALA A 15 8.00 7.13 18.76
C ALA A 15 7.90 8.57 18.18
N ARG A 16 8.85 8.95 17.32
CA ARG A 16 8.85 10.27 16.64
C ARG A 16 7.61 10.52 15.78
N ASN A 17 6.95 9.47 15.28
CA ASN A 17 5.75 9.64 14.47
C ASN A 17 4.56 10.12 15.30
N TYR A 18 4.48 9.73 16.58
CA TYR A 18 3.45 10.21 17.48
C TYR A 18 3.53 11.74 17.64
N MET A 19 4.71 12.27 17.93
CA MET A 19 4.92 13.71 18.06
C MET A 19 4.69 14.44 16.75
N ALA A 20 5.21 13.92 15.65
CA ALA A 20 5.03 14.58 14.35
C ALA A 20 3.59 14.52 13.83
N ALA A 21 2.79 13.54 14.24
CA ALA A 21 1.37 13.48 13.90
C ALA A 21 0.55 14.56 14.62
N LEU A 22 0.99 15.06 15.79
CA LEU A 22 0.27 16.09 16.56
C LEU A 22 0.03 17.37 15.75
N ALA A 23 0.93 17.72 14.83
CA ALA A 23 0.74 18.86 13.91
C ALA A 23 -0.54 18.76 13.06
N TYR A 24 -1.04 17.54 12.82
CA TYR A 24 -2.27 17.29 12.07
C TYR A 24 -3.49 17.05 12.95
N LEU A 25 -3.32 17.03 14.29
CA LEU A 25 -4.40 16.75 15.24
C LEU A 25 -5.57 17.76 15.13
N PRO A 26 -5.36 19.09 15.00
CA PRO A 26 -6.47 20.04 14.88
C PRO A 26 -7.40 19.74 13.70
N ARG A 27 -6.83 19.33 12.55
CA ARG A 27 -7.61 18.89 11.39
C ARG A 27 -8.32 17.56 11.66
N ALA A 28 -7.64 16.62 12.28
CA ALA A 28 -8.18 15.31 12.63
C ALA A 28 -9.39 15.38 13.57
N LEU A 29 -9.47 16.39 14.45
CA LEU A 29 -10.62 16.59 15.34
C LEU A 29 -11.95 16.80 14.58
N ARG A 30 -11.91 17.24 13.31
CA ARG A 30 -13.10 17.31 12.45
C ARG A 30 -13.71 15.94 12.14
N ALA A 31 -12.95 14.88 12.38
CA ALA A 31 -13.31 13.47 12.20
C ALA A 31 -13.12 12.70 13.53
N ALA A 32 -13.62 13.29 14.63
CA ALA A 32 -13.42 12.78 15.99
C ALA A 32 -13.97 11.36 16.24
N ASP A 33 -14.91 10.88 15.43
CA ASP A 33 -15.41 9.50 15.47
C ASP A 33 -14.30 8.48 15.20
N TYR A 34 -13.38 8.75 14.27
CA TYR A 34 -12.22 7.90 14.03
C TYR A 34 -11.25 7.87 15.21
N LEU A 35 -10.99 9.03 15.82
CA LEU A 35 -10.11 9.13 16.99
C LEU A 35 -10.68 8.36 18.18
N ARG A 36 -11.98 8.56 18.48
CA ARG A 36 -12.68 7.80 19.53
C ARG A 36 -12.66 6.30 19.26
N LYS A 37 -12.89 5.88 18.01
CA LYS A 37 -12.79 4.47 17.61
C LYS A 37 -11.38 3.91 17.86
N GLY A 38 -10.33 4.64 17.47
CA GLY A 38 -8.95 4.22 17.70
C GLY A 38 -8.57 4.12 19.19
N ILE A 39 -9.02 5.07 20.00
CA ILE A 39 -8.87 5.03 21.47
C ILE A 39 -9.60 3.81 22.05
N GLY A 40 -10.84 3.55 21.60
CA GLY A 40 -11.62 2.38 22.01
C GLY A 40 -10.93 1.05 21.68
N MET A 41 -10.36 0.94 20.47
CA MET A 41 -9.57 -0.23 20.07
C MET A 41 -8.32 -0.40 20.94
N THR A 42 -7.60 0.69 21.20
CA THR A 42 -6.41 0.69 22.08
C THR A 42 -6.76 0.26 23.50
N ALA A 43 -7.89 0.74 24.04
CA ALA A 43 -8.36 0.38 25.37
C ALA A 43 -8.83 -1.09 25.42
N ALA A 44 -9.45 -1.60 24.36
CA ALA A 44 -9.81 -3.02 24.25
C ALA A 44 -8.57 -3.92 24.26
N LEU A 45 -7.52 -3.54 23.52
CA LEU A 45 -6.25 -4.29 23.51
C LEU A 45 -5.59 -4.32 24.90
N ARG A 46 -5.58 -3.18 25.61
CA ARG A 46 -5.05 -3.12 26.98
C ARG A 46 -5.85 -3.97 27.96
N ARG A 47 -7.18 -4.00 27.83
CA ARG A 47 -8.05 -4.84 28.68
C ARG A 47 -7.93 -6.33 28.38
N ALA A 48 -7.48 -6.70 27.19
CA ALA A 48 -7.26 -8.09 26.80
C ALA A 48 -5.96 -8.68 27.35
N ASP A 49 -5.15 -7.89 28.08
CA ASP A 49 -3.88 -8.28 28.68
C ASP A 49 -2.90 -8.95 27.69
N ILE A 50 -2.92 -8.47 26.43
CA ILE A 50 -2.02 -8.95 25.39
C ILE A 50 -0.71 -8.17 25.50
N PRO A 51 0.46 -8.83 25.64
CA PRO A 51 1.77 -8.18 25.60
C PRO A 51 1.90 -7.27 24.38
N TRP A 52 2.17 -5.98 24.59
CA TRP A 52 2.25 -5.00 23.52
C TRP A 52 3.60 -4.29 23.52
N TYR A 53 4.46 -4.69 22.59
CA TYR A 53 5.77 -4.09 22.34
C TYR A 53 5.64 -2.95 21.34
N LYS A 54 6.10 -1.75 21.72
CA LYS A 54 6.04 -0.55 20.88
C LYS A 54 7.40 -0.13 20.37
N GLY A 55 7.44 0.47 19.18
CA GLY A 55 8.67 0.93 18.54
C GLY A 55 9.62 -0.22 18.22
N ALA A 56 9.07 -1.40 17.93
CA ALA A 56 9.84 -2.57 17.56
C ALA A 56 10.54 -2.36 16.21
N HIS A 57 11.77 -2.85 16.09
CA HIS A 57 12.58 -2.78 14.87
C HIS A 57 13.52 -4.00 14.78
N GLY A 58 14.14 -4.21 13.62
CA GLY A 58 15.04 -5.35 13.39
C GLY A 58 14.30 -6.69 13.44
N LEU A 59 13.08 -6.73 12.91
CA LEU A 59 12.23 -7.93 12.93
C LEU A 59 12.87 -9.03 12.08
N GLN A 60 13.02 -10.21 12.67
CA GLN A 60 13.48 -11.43 11.98
C GLN A 60 12.55 -12.59 12.35
N ALA A 61 11.90 -13.17 11.34
CA ALA A 61 11.20 -14.43 11.49
C ALA A 61 12.22 -15.56 11.31
N VAL A 62 12.44 -16.34 12.36
CA VAL A 62 13.47 -17.39 12.42
C VAL A 62 12.80 -18.75 12.45
N GLY A 63 13.35 -19.66 11.65
CA GLY A 63 12.97 -21.06 11.55
C GLY A 63 13.43 -21.65 10.22
N VAL A 64 13.27 -22.96 10.04
CA VAL A 64 13.69 -23.67 8.81
C VAL A 64 12.51 -23.75 7.83
N ASP A 65 11.53 -24.60 8.12
CA ASP A 65 10.36 -24.82 7.25
C ASP A 65 9.17 -23.89 7.54
N ARG A 66 9.17 -23.28 8.73
CA ARG A 66 8.14 -22.39 9.23
C ARG A 66 8.74 -21.40 10.22
N VAL A 67 8.01 -20.34 10.56
CA VAL A 67 8.39 -19.49 11.68
C VAL A 67 8.27 -20.28 13.00
N GLU A 68 9.30 -20.16 13.82
CA GLU A 68 9.35 -20.75 15.17
C GLU A 68 9.60 -19.66 16.22
N VAL A 69 10.39 -18.64 15.87
CA VAL A 69 10.72 -17.52 16.74
C VAL A 69 10.66 -16.21 15.96
N LEU A 70 10.03 -15.19 16.54
CA LEU A 70 10.19 -13.81 16.11
C LEU A 70 11.24 -13.13 16.98
N ARG A 71 12.34 -12.68 16.38
CA ARG A 71 13.34 -11.81 17.02
C ARG A 71 13.11 -10.36 16.64
N PHE A 72 13.27 -9.45 17.59
CA PHE A 72 13.18 -8.01 17.37
C PHE A 72 13.80 -7.24 18.55
N THR A 73 14.02 -5.95 18.38
CA THR A 73 14.43 -5.05 19.47
C THR A 73 13.26 -4.15 19.83
N ALA A 74 12.94 -4.05 21.13
CA ALA A 74 11.94 -3.13 21.65
C ALA A 74 12.36 -2.55 23.00
N GLY A 75 12.19 -1.23 23.17
CA GLY A 75 12.67 -0.53 24.37
C GLY A 75 14.19 -0.65 24.57
N GLY A 76 14.96 -0.72 23.48
CA GLY A 76 16.42 -0.89 23.50
C GLY A 76 16.91 -2.29 23.90
N LYS A 77 16.01 -3.26 24.10
CA LYS A 77 16.38 -4.63 24.49
C LYS A 77 16.04 -5.62 23.38
N PRO A 78 16.92 -6.60 23.10
CA PRO A 78 16.57 -7.71 22.22
C PRO A 78 15.45 -8.55 22.87
N ARG A 79 14.53 -9.02 22.04
CA ARG A 79 13.38 -9.84 22.41
C ARG A 79 13.27 -11.02 21.46
N GLU A 80 12.84 -12.14 22.01
CA GLU A 80 12.49 -13.33 21.25
C GLU A 80 11.11 -13.80 21.71
N LEU A 81 10.24 -14.12 20.76
CA LEU A 81 8.92 -14.68 21.04
C LEU A 81 8.75 -15.95 20.22
N ALA A 82 8.47 -17.07 20.88
CA ALA A 82 8.10 -18.29 20.18
C ALA A 82 6.74 -18.06 19.49
N CYS A 83 6.67 -18.30 18.17
CA CYS A 83 5.42 -18.18 17.44
C CYS A 83 5.39 -19.14 16.26
N LYS A 84 4.23 -19.74 16.02
CA LYS A 84 3.97 -20.62 14.86
C LYS A 84 3.33 -19.87 13.69
N THR A 85 2.76 -18.70 13.98
CA THR A 85 2.05 -17.85 13.01
C THR A 85 2.42 -16.40 13.26
N LEU A 86 2.92 -15.74 12.21
CA LEU A 86 3.22 -14.30 12.22
C LEU A 86 2.24 -13.57 11.30
N LEU A 87 1.40 -12.71 11.88
CA LEU A 87 0.49 -11.85 11.13
C LEU A 87 1.16 -10.49 10.92
N LEU A 88 1.60 -10.23 9.69
CA LEU A 88 2.31 -9.02 9.34
C LEU A 88 1.39 -8.02 8.63
N HIS A 89 1.32 -6.80 9.15
CA HIS A 89 0.68 -5.67 8.48
C HIS A 89 1.63 -4.46 8.50
N GLN A 90 2.13 -4.07 7.34
CA GLN A 90 3.10 -2.96 7.18
C GLN A 90 2.53 -1.84 6.28
N GLY A 91 1.23 -1.60 6.43
CA GLY A 91 0.49 -0.59 5.67
C GLY A 91 -0.32 -1.15 4.52
N VAL A 92 -0.94 -0.24 3.78
CA VAL A 92 -1.75 -0.51 2.59
C VAL A 92 -1.26 0.37 1.45
N ILE A 93 -1.42 -0.10 0.22
CA ILE A 93 -1.04 0.65 -0.98
C ILE A 93 -2.21 0.65 -1.97
N PRO A 94 -2.49 1.78 -2.65
CA PRO A 94 -3.43 1.82 -3.75
C PRO A 94 -3.06 0.81 -4.84
N ASN A 95 -4.04 0.03 -5.29
CA ASN A 95 -3.85 -0.86 -6.42
C ASN A 95 -4.01 -0.10 -7.74
N VAL A 96 -2.90 0.41 -8.26
CA VAL A 96 -2.84 1.20 -9.50
C VAL A 96 -2.59 0.36 -10.76
N GLN A 97 -2.82 -0.95 -10.73
CA GLN A 97 -2.49 -1.82 -11.88
C GLN A 97 -3.35 -1.50 -13.11
N ILE A 98 -4.67 -1.34 -12.92
CA ILE A 98 -5.61 -1.02 -14.01
C ILE A 98 -5.29 0.36 -14.58
N THR A 99 -5.17 1.38 -13.73
CA THR A 99 -4.89 2.75 -14.14
C THR A 99 -3.55 2.87 -14.86
N ARG A 100 -2.53 2.11 -14.44
CA ARG A 100 -1.23 2.03 -15.14
C ARG A 100 -1.30 1.28 -16.46
N SER A 101 -2.10 0.22 -16.57
CA SER A 101 -2.31 -0.50 -17.83
C SER A 101 -3.00 0.37 -18.87
N LEU A 102 -3.92 1.23 -18.43
CA LEU A 102 -4.56 2.27 -19.24
C LEU A 102 -3.63 3.47 -19.53
N ARG A 103 -2.40 3.46 -19.02
CA ARG A 103 -1.38 4.53 -19.18
C ARG A 103 -1.85 5.90 -18.70
N LEU A 104 -2.68 5.92 -17.67
CA LEU A 104 -3.12 7.16 -17.05
C LEU A 104 -1.97 7.83 -16.30
N ASP A 105 -2.04 9.15 -16.17
CA ASP A 105 -1.09 9.94 -15.40
C ASP A 105 -1.15 9.57 -13.90
N HIS A 106 0.02 9.50 -13.26
CA HIS A 106 0.12 9.23 -11.83
C HIS A 106 1.13 10.16 -11.17
N ASP A 107 0.84 10.56 -9.94
CA ASP A 107 1.71 11.37 -9.10
C ASP A 107 2.20 10.57 -7.89
N TRP A 108 3.45 10.80 -7.49
CA TRP A 108 4.00 10.22 -6.28
C TRP A 108 3.53 11.00 -5.05
N HIS A 109 2.77 10.33 -4.16
CA HIS A 109 2.27 10.95 -2.93
C HIS A 109 3.21 10.67 -1.75
N ALA A 110 4.12 11.60 -1.46
CA ALA A 110 5.23 11.41 -0.51
C ALA A 110 4.82 11.03 0.92
N MET A 111 3.65 11.45 1.41
CA MET A 111 3.21 11.13 2.77
C MET A 111 2.67 9.70 2.89
N GLN A 112 2.01 9.20 1.84
CA GLN A 112 1.51 7.82 1.78
C GLN A 112 2.52 6.86 1.16
N ARG A 113 3.56 7.41 0.53
CA ARG A 113 4.59 6.68 -0.20
C ARG A 113 4.02 5.72 -1.22
N ALA A 114 3.08 6.24 -2.00
CA ALA A 114 2.40 5.47 -3.02
C ALA A 114 2.11 6.32 -4.24
N TRP A 115 1.91 5.65 -5.35
CA TRP A 115 1.42 6.24 -6.59
C TRP A 115 -0.09 6.44 -6.52
N ARG A 116 -0.55 7.59 -7.01
CA ARG A 116 -1.97 7.89 -7.16
C ARG A 116 -2.25 8.30 -8.60
N PRO A 117 -3.33 7.83 -9.23
CA PRO A 117 -3.74 8.38 -10.51
C PRO A 117 -4.08 9.87 -10.35
N ARG A 118 -3.83 10.66 -11.39
CA ARG A 118 -4.25 12.06 -11.43
C ARG A 118 -5.72 12.12 -11.80
N LEU A 119 -6.51 12.71 -10.92
CA LEU A 119 -7.97 12.78 -11.03
C LEU A 119 -8.45 14.21 -10.83
N ASP A 120 -9.61 14.52 -11.40
CA ASP A 120 -10.34 15.75 -11.10
C ASP A 120 -11.16 15.63 -9.81
N GLU A 121 -12.02 16.63 -9.55
CA GLU A 121 -12.85 16.69 -8.36
C GLU A 121 -14.03 15.69 -8.31
N TRP A 122 -14.34 15.03 -9.44
CA TRP A 122 -15.33 13.95 -9.56
C TRP A 122 -14.69 12.56 -9.51
N GLY A 123 -13.36 12.50 -9.57
CA GLY A 123 -12.61 11.25 -9.69
C GLY A 123 -12.41 10.82 -11.15
N GLU A 124 -12.69 11.69 -12.13
CA GLU A 124 -12.45 11.44 -13.54
C GLU A 124 -10.96 11.61 -13.86
N THR A 125 -10.46 10.76 -14.76
CA THR A 125 -9.08 10.83 -15.27
C THR A 125 -9.04 11.73 -16.51
N LYS A 126 -7.86 11.99 -17.07
CA LYS A 126 -7.76 12.68 -18.36
C LYS A 126 -8.36 11.90 -19.54
N LEU A 127 -8.50 10.59 -19.39
CA LEU A 127 -9.21 9.78 -20.37
C LEU A 127 -10.71 9.87 -20.04
N ALA A 128 -11.44 10.57 -20.90
CA ALA A 128 -12.88 10.83 -20.72
C ALA A 128 -13.66 9.53 -20.50
N GLY A 129 -14.58 9.54 -19.56
CA GLY A 129 -15.40 8.39 -19.20
C GLY A 129 -14.70 7.37 -18.28
N VAL A 130 -13.42 7.59 -17.91
CA VAL A 130 -12.71 6.72 -16.98
C VAL A 130 -12.60 7.38 -15.61
N PHE A 131 -13.27 6.78 -14.64
CA PHE A 131 -13.33 7.24 -13.25
C PHE A 131 -12.58 6.30 -12.31
N VAL A 132 -11.99 6.86 -11.25
CA VAL A 132 -11.36 6.11 -10.17
C VAL A 132 -11.88 6.63 -8.83
N ALA A 133 -12.41 5.75 -8.01
CA ALA A 133 -12.93 6.08 -6.68
C ALA A 133 -12.35 5.18 -5.59
N GLY A 134 -12.33 5.69 -4.37
CA GLY A 134 -11.89 4.97 -3.19
C GLY A 134 -10.40 4.69 -3.13
N ASP A 135 -10.03 3.61 -2.44
CA ASP A 135 -8.62 3.34 -2.13
C ASP A 135 -7.74 3.08 -3.37
N GLY A 136 -8.34 2.88 -4.56
CA GLY A 136 -7.63 2.86 -5.84
C GLY A 136 -7.12 4.24 -6.30
N ALA A 137 -7.74 5.32 -5.85
CA ALA A 137 -7.32 6.71 -6.10
C ALA A 137 -6.23 7.19 -5.11
N GLY A 138 -6.07 6.50 -3.98
CA GLY A 138 -5.21 6.88 -2.86
C GLY A 138 -5.76 6.33 -1.56
N ILE A 139 -4.96 6.21 -0.49
CA ILE A 139 -5.44 5.64 0.77
C ILE A 139 -6.36 6.65 1.46
N VAL A 140 -7.67 6.42 1.42
CA VAL A 140 -8.72 7.34 1.89
C VAL A 140 -9.60 6.72 2.98
N GLY A 141 -9.77 5.39 2.97
CA GLY A 141 -10.62 4.65 3.91
C GLY A 141 -12.04 4.43 3.40
N ALA A 142 -12.76 3.51 4.05
CA ALA A 142 -14.02 2.95 3.53
C ALA A 142 -15.15 3.98 3.33
N LYS A 143 -15.39 4.87 4.30
CA LYS A 143 -16.47 5.88 4.18
C LYS A 143 -16.18 6.89 3.06
N ALA A 144 -14.95 7.41 3.02
CA ALA A 144 -14.51 8.31 1.95
C ALA A 144 -14.59 7.61 0.58
N SER A 145 -14.23 6.33 0.50
CA SER A 145 -14.34 5.53 -0.72
C SER A 145 -15.77 5.43 -1.24
N ALA A 146 -16.72 5.14 -0.35
CA ALA A 146 -18.14 5.07 -0.72
C ALA A 146 -18.65 6.44 -1.21
N ILE A 147 -18.24 7.54 -0.59
CA ILE A 147 -18.64 8.89 -1.01
C ILE A 147 -18.04 9.25 -2.38
N GLN A 148 -16.75 8.95 -2.62
CA GLN A 148 -16.13 9.15 -3.93
C GLN A 148 -16.83 8.34 -5.03
N GLY A 149 -17.24 7.11 -4.75
CA GLY A 149 -18.01 6.30 -5.69
C GLY A 149 -19.35 6.95 -6.06
N ARG A 150 -20.06 7.51 -5.06
CA ARG A 150 -21.31 8.27 -5.30
C ARG A 150 -21.07 9.53 -6.13
N LEU A 151 -20.01 10.28 -5.85
CA LEU A 151 -19.66 11.48 -6.63
C LEU A 151 -19.37 11.13 -8.10
N ALA A 152 -18.57 10.08 -8.34
CA ALA A 152 -18.31 9.59 -9.70
C ALA A 152 -19.62 9.16 -10.39
N ALA A 153 -20.51 8.43 -9.69
CA ALA A 153 -21.79 8.01 -10.24
C ALA A 153 -22.70 9.19 -10.60
N LEU A 154 -22.78 10.23 -9.77
CA LEU A 154 -23.53 11.45 -10.09
C LEU A 154 -22.98 12.13 -11.35
N ARG A 155 -21.66 12.18 -11.51
CA ARG A 155 -21.03 12.76 -12.70
C ARG A 155 -21.34 11.95 -13.96
N VAL A 156 -21.29 10.63 -13.87
CA VAL A 156 -21.61 9.71 -14.98
C VAL A 156 -23.08 9.81 -15.38
N ALA A 157 -23.98 9.94 -14.39
CA ALA A 157 -25.42 10.07 -14.62
C ALA A 157 -25.85 11.50 -15.02
N ASP A 158 -24.90 12.44 -15.18
CA ASP A 158 -25.14 13.86 -15.45
C ASP A 158 -26.15 14.50 -14.47
N ALA A 159 -26.05 14.10 -13.20
CA ALA A 159 -26.95 14.57 -12.16
C ALA A 159 -26.69 16.05 -11.79
N PRO A 160 -27.72 16.80 -11.33
CA PRO A 160 -27.57 18.18 -10.92
C PRO A 160 -26.46 18.39 -9.88
N ALA A 161 -25.62 19.40 -10.08
CA ALA A 161 -24.49 19.70 -9.20
C ALA A 161 -24.89 19.93 -7.72
N GLY A 162 -26.14 20.33 -7.47
CA GLY A 162 -26.69 20.50 -6.11
C GLY A 162 -26.67 19.21 -5.28
N GLU A 163 -26.79 18.04 -5.91
CA GLU A 163 -26.75 16.73 -5.24
C GLU A 163 -25.33 16.37 -4.76
N ALA A 164 -24.29 16.87 -5.42
CA ALA A 164 -22.91 16.62 -5.05
C ALA A 164 -22.46 17.42 -3.82
N ALA A 165 -23.05 18.59 -3.58
CA ALA A 165 -22.65 19.49 -2.48
C ALA A 165 -22.64 18.83 -1.08
N PRO A 166 -23.70 18.11 -0.62
CA PRO A 166 -23.66 17.42 0.66
C PRO A 166 -22.60 16.31 0.70
N LEU A 167 -22.41 15.57 -0.39
CA LEU A 167 -21.39 14.53 -0.50
C LEU A 167 -19.97 15.09 -0.41
N ARG A 168 -19.69 16.21 -1.09
CA ARG A 168 -18.39 16.90 -1.01
C ARG A 168 -18.09 17.37 0.41
N ARG A 169 -19.07 17.93 1.12
CA ARG A 169 -18.91 18.31 2.54
C ARG A 169 -18.62 17.11 3.43
N ALA A 170 -19.31 15.99 3.21
CA ALA A 170 -19.04 14.74 3.91
C ALA A 170 -17.64 14.21 3.60
N LEU A 171 -17.22 14.20 2.33
CA LEU A 171 -15.90 13.75 1.92
C LEU A 171 -14.77 14.54 2.59
N VAL A 172 -14.88 15.87 2.64
CA VAL A 172 -13.90 16.74 3.32
C VAL A 172 -13.76 16.36 4.80
N ARG A 173 -14.88 16.02 5.46
CA ARG A 173 -14.88 15.56 6.86
C ARG A 173 -14.20 14.21 7.00
N GLU A 174 -14.57 13.23 6.17
CA GLU A 174 -14.01 11.87 6.20
C GLU A 174 -12.50 11.86 5.91
N LEU A 175 -12.03 12.73 5.01
CA LEU A 175 -10.61 12.87 4.68
C LEU A 175 -9.82 13.69 5.72
N ALA A 176 -10.48 14.37 6.66
CA ALA A 176 -9.80 15.26 7.61
C ALA A 176 -8.82 14.50 8.53
N ILE A 177 -9.09 13.24 8.83
CA ILE A 177 -8.22 12.37 9.64
C ILE A 177 -6.95 11.93 8.89
N ARG A 178 -6.94 11.99 7.55
CA ARG A 178 -5.92 11.28 6.77
C ARG A 178 -4.49 11.74 6.99
N PRO A 179 -4.18 13.06 7.01
CA PRO A 179 -2.82 13.51 7.29
C PRO A 179 -2.29 13.04 8.64
N PHE A 180 -3.16 12.98 9.66
CA PHE A 180 -2.79 12.49 10.98
C PHE A 180 -2.38 11.01 10.97
N LEU A 181 -3.22 10.10 10.44
CA LEU A 181 -2.84 8.68 10.48
C LEU A 181 -1.78 8.32 9.42
N ASP A 182 -1.68 9.07 8.31
CA ASP A 182 -0.61 8.87 7.31
C ASP A 182 0.74 9.22 7.92
N ARG A 183 0.78 10.27 8.77
CA ARG A 183 1.99 10.65 9.49
C ARG A 183 2.32 9.70 10.63
N LEU A 184 1.30 9.28 11.39
CA LEU A 184 1.43 8.42 12.56
C LEU A 184 1.90 7.02 12.16
N TYR A 185 1.20 6.37 11.22
CA TYR A 185 1.46 5.00 10.80
C TYR A 185 2.34 4.90 9.55
N ARG A 186 3.15 5.92 9.28
CA ARG A 186 4.13 5.86 8.20
C ARG A 186 5.06 4.66 8.40
N PRO A 187 5.18 3.74 7.43
CA PRO A 187 6.04 2.56 7.56
C PRO A 187 7.49 2.95 7.85
N ALA A 188 8.17 2.15 8.68
CA ALA A 188 9.58 2.36 9.00
C ALA A 188 10.47 2.09 7.78
N ARG A 189 11.62 2.77 7.72
CA ARG A 189 12.57 2.70 6.60
C ARG A 189 13.01 1.27 6.31
N GLU A 190 13.20 0.44 7.33
CA GLU A 190 13.65 -0.95 7.17
C GLU A 190 12.68 -1.82 6.36
N PHE A 191 11.36 -1.58 6.43
CA PHE A 191 10.37 -2.34 5.65
C PHE A 191 10.27 -1.87 4.20
N LEU A 192 10.63 -0.61 4.00
CA LEU A 192 10.58 0.06 2.72
C LEU A 192 11.85 -0.19 1.90
N ARG A 193 12.97 -0.34 2.61
CA ARG A 193 14.34 -0.46 2.09
C ARG A 193 15.08 -1.48 2.95
N PRO A 194 14.72 -2.76 2.84
CA PRO A 194 15.28 -3.81 3.70
C PRO A 194 16.76 -4.08 3.39
N GLY A 195 17.44 -4.76 4.31
CA GLY A 195 18.85 -5.15 4.15
C GLY A 195 19.06 -6.14 3.00
N ASP A 196 20.29 -6.24 2.50
CA ASP A 196 20.62 -6.91 1.24
C ASP A 196 20.15 -8.36 1.15
N GLY A 197 20.24 -9.13 2.24
CA GLY A 197 19.80 -10.53 2.29
C GLY A 197 18.28 -10.73 2.26
N THR A 198 17.47 -9.66 2.31
CA THR A 198 16.00 -9.79 2.32
C THR A 198 15.46 -10.04 0.92
N ILE A 199 14.68 -11.10 0.75
CA ILE A 199 13.94 -11.36 -0.49
C ILE A 199 12.84 -10.32 -0.68
N VAL A 200 12.89 -9.59 -1.80
CA VAL A 200 11.93 -8.55 -2.18
C VAL A 200 10.93 -9.09 -3.19
N CYS A 201 11.38 -9.84 -4.20
CA CYS A 201 10.49 -10.50 -5.15
C CYS A 201 10.39 -12.00 -4.82
N ARG A 202 9.42 -12.39 -4.00
CA ARG A 202 9.21 -13.81 -3.63
C ARG A 202 9.02 -14.74 -4.83
N CYS A 203 8.39 -14.26 -5.91
CA CYS A 203 8.09 -15.11 -7.06
C CYS A 203 9.32 -15.47 -7.89
N GLU A 204 10.35 -14.63 -7.87
CA GLU A 204 11.57 -14.79 -8.68
C GLU A 204 12.81 -14.85 -7.78
N GLU A 205 12.61 -14.98 -6.47
CA GLU A 205 13.63 -15.09 -5.43
C GLU A 205 14.70 -13.99 -5.44
N VAL A 206 14.31 -12.78 -5.86
CA VAL A 206 15.24 -11.63 -5.96
C VAL A 206 15.36 -10.90 -4.62
N SER A 207 16.59 -10.74 -4.14
CA SER A 207 16.95 -10.02 -2.91
C SER A 207 17.06 -8.51 -3.11
N ALA A 208 17.00 -7.76 -2.00
CA ALA A 208 17.22 -6.33 -2.01
C ALA A 208 18.64 -5.97 -2.47
N GLY A 209 19.64 -6.78 -2.10
CA GLY A 209 21.03 -6.63 -2.51
C GLY A 209 21.19 -6.74 -4.02
N GLN A 210 20.59 -7.75 -4.64
CA GLN A 210 20.64 -7.91 -6.11
C GLN A 210 20.06 -6.69 -6.84
N ILE A 211 18.97 -6.11 -6.34
CA ILE A 211 18.41 -4.87 -6.92
C ILE A 211 19.40 -3.72 -6.81
N ARG A 212 20.08 -3.55 -5.66
CA ARG A 212 21.13 -2.53 -5.49
C ARG A 212 22.30 -2.77 -6.43
N ASP A 213 22.69 -4.03 -6.63
CA ASP A 213 23.76 -4.41 -7.56
C ASP A 213 23.44 -4.02 -8.99
N HIS A 214 22.19 -4.21 -9.41
CA HIS A 214 21.73 -3.73 -10.72
C HIS A 214 21.84 -2.22 -10.84
N VAL A 215 21.51 -1.46 -9.80
CA VAL A 215 21.68 0.01 -9.80
C VAL A 215 23.15 0.39 -9.98
N ARG A 216 24.08 -0.32 -9.31
CA ARG A 216 25.53 -0.09 -9.43
C ARG A 216 26.05 -0.23 -10.87
N ILE A 217 25.44 -1.11 -11.67
CA ILE A 217 25.78 -1.31 -13.09
C ILE A 217 24.94 -0.47 -14.06
N GLY A 218 24.20 0.53 -13.56
CA GLY A 218 23.47 1.51 -14.38
C GLY A 218 21.96 1.25 -14.52
N CYS A 219 21.36 0.40 -13.69
CA CYS A 219 19.90 0.25 -13.66
C CYS A 219 19.21 1.50 -13.11
N LEU A 220 18.41 2.17 -13.94
CA LEU A 220 17.73 3.42 -13.58
C LEU A 220 16.36 3.20 -12.97
N GLY A 221 15.66 2.12 -13.29
CA GLY A 221 14.28 1.95 -12.85
C GLY A 221 13.73 0.53 -12.94
N PRO A 222 12.50 0.30 -12.45
CA PRO A 222 11.97 -1.04 -12.24
C PRO A 222 11.89 -1.88 -13.52
N ASN A 223 11.54 -1.28 -14.67
CA ASN A 223 11.47 -2.03 -15.93
C ASN A 223 12.84 -2.57 -16.39
N GLN A 224 13.93 -1.85 -16.09
CA GLN A 224 15.28 -2.30 -16.40
C GLN A 224 15.75 -3.34 -15.36
N ALA A 225 15.47 -3.13 -14.07
CA ALA A 225 15.72 -4.10 -13.01
C ALA A 225 15.02 -5.45 -13.31
N LYS A 226 13.80 -5.39 -13.85
CA LYS A 226 13.06 -6.55 -14.33
C LYS A 226 13.79 -7.28 -15.46
N ALA A 227 14.43 -6.58 -16.39
CA ALA A 227 15.21 -7.23 -17.45
C ALA A 227 16.47 -7.92 -16.91
N TYR A 228 17.12 -7.34 -15.89
CA TYR A 228 18.32 -7.95 -15.27
C TYR A 228 18.01 -9.12 -14.34
N SER A 229 16.93 -9.02 -13.55
CA SER A 229 16.67 -9.93 -12.41
C SER A 229 15.37 -10.71 -12.49
N ARG A 230 14.50 -10.38 -13.46
CA ARG A 230 13.11 -10.84 -13.54
C ARG A 230 12.21 -10.33 -12.40
N ALA A 231 12.69 -9.50 -11.46
CA ALA A 231 11.87 -8.94 -10.39
C ALA A 231 10.59 -8.29 -10.96
N GLY A 232 9.43 -8.79 -10.51
CA GLY A 232 8.11 -8.38 -10.99
C GLY A 232 7.52 -9.23 -12.12
N MET A 233 8.20 -10.27 -12.61
CA MET A 233 7.71 -11.16 -13.70
C MET A 233 6.86 -12.34 -13.22
N GLY A 234 6.85 -12.66 -11.94
CA GLY A 234 6.04 -13.76 -11.41
C GLY A 234 4.52 -13.54 -11.53
N PRO A 235 3.69 -14.49 -11.09
CA PRO A 235 2.22 -14.41 -11.21
C PRO A 235 1.60 -13.23 -10.45
N CYS A 236 2.35 -12.62 -9.52
CA CYS A 236 1.92 -11.38 -8.88
C CYS A 236 2.08 -10.13 -9.75
N GLN A 237 2.84 -10.19 -10.86
CA GLN A 237 3.10 -9.10 -11.81
C GLN A 237 3.54 -7.80 -11.10
N GLY A 238 4.44 -7.92 -10.12
CA GLY A 238 4.99 -6.78 -9.39
C GLY A 238 4.04 -6.16 -8.34
N ARG A 239 2.83 -6.68 -8.13
CA ARG A 239 1.87 -6.15 -7.13
C ARG A 239 2.42 -6.12 -5.71
N VAL A 240 3.23 -7.11 -5.35
CA VAL A 240 3.80 -7.25 -4.00
C VAL A 240 5.14 -6.53 -3.88
N CYS A 241 6.06 -6.78 -4.82
CA CYS A 241 7.43 -6.29 -4.72
C CYS A 241 7.64 -4.88 -5.31
N GLY A 242 6.77 -4.42 -6.22
CA GLY A 242 7.10 -3.30 -7.10
C GLY A 242 7.35 -1.98 -6.40
N LEU A 243 6.62 -1.69 -5.31
CA LEU A 243 6.86 -0.46 -4.56
C LEU A 243 8.22 -0.51 -3.85
N THR A 244 8.55 -1.65 -3.24
CA THR A 244 9.84 -1.88 -2.60
C THR A 244 10.99 -1.85 -3.60
N VAL A 245 10.81 -2.40 -4.81
CA VAL A 245 11.82 -2.28 -5.89
C VAL A 245 12.07 -0.82 -6.25
N SER A 246 11.01 -0.03 -6.51
CA SER A 246 11.15 1.41 -6.78
C SER A 246 11.84 2.15 -5.64
N GLU A 247 11.51 1.81 -4.39
CA GLU A 247 12.10 2.44 -3.20
C GLU A 247 13.58 2.10 -2.99
N ILE A 248 14.00 0.86 -3.26
CA ILE A 248 15.41 0.45 -3.21
C ILE A 248 16.20 1.15 -4.31
N ILE A 249 15.67 1.20 -5.53
CA ILE A 249 16.33 1.89 -6.65
C ILE A 249 16.46 3.39 -6.35
N ALA A 250 15.41 4.01 -5.81
CA ALA A 250 15.45 5.43 -5.44
C ALA A 250 16.49 5.72 -4.36
N ASP A 251 16.56 4.88 -3.33
CA ASP A 251 17.55 4.99 -2.25
C ASP A 251 18.97 4.83 -2.78
N ALA A 252 19.23 3.79 -3.59
CA ALA A 252 20.54 3.52 -4.16
C ALA A 252 21.01 4.61 -5.14
N ARG A 253 20.07 5.28 -5.82
CA ARG A 253 20.36 6.39 -6.75
C ARG A 253 20.40 7.76 -6.07
N GLY A 254 19.96 7.89 -4.81
CA GLY A 254 19.84 9.18 -4.12
C GLY A 254 18.75 10.10 -4.68
N VAL A 255 17.70 9.57 -5.29
CA VAL A 255 16.59 10.34 -5.89
C VAL A 255 15.24 10.01 -5.23
N SER A 256 14.18 10.72 -5.59
CA SER A 256 12.85 10.38 -5.07
C SER A 256 12.28 9.14 -5.78
N PRO A 257 11.41 8.34 -5.12
CA PRO A 257 10.69 7.27 -5.80
C PRO A 257 9.83 7.75 -6.97
N GLY A 258 9.41 9.02 -6.96
CA GLY A 258 8.73 9.67 -8.07
C GLY A 258 9.58 9.71 -9.34
N ASP A 259 10.88 9.99 -9.21
CA ASP A 259 11.82 10.09 -10.34
C ASP A 259 12.22 8.72 -10.91
N VAL A 260 12.05 7.66 -10.11
CA VAL A 260 12.31 6.27 -10.51
C VAL A 260 11.14 5.66 -11.28
N GLY A 261 9.91 6.07 -10.95
CA GLY A 261 8.71 5.51 -11.55
C GLY A 261 8.33 4.13 -10.99
N TYR A 262 7.57 3.39 -11.78
CA TYR A 262 7.05 2.06 -11.46
C TYR A 262 7.12 1.15 -12.68
N TYR A 263 6.78 -0.14 -12.51
CA TYR A 263 6.65 -1.04 -13.64
C TYR A 263 5.63 -0.55 -14.67
N ARG A 264 5.92 -0.83 -15.94
CA ARG A 264 4.92 -0.74 -17.01
C ARG A 264 4.01 -1.95 -16.93
N ILE A 265 2.76 -1.72 -16.55
CA ILE A 265 1.75 -2.77 -16.39
C ILE A 265 1.11 -3.08 -17.76
N ARG A 266 0.83 -4.35 -18.01
CA ARG A 266 0.24 -4.85 -19.25
C ARG A 266 -0.93 -5.79 -18.93
N PRO A 267 -1.94 -5.88 -19.82
CA PRO A 267 -2.93 -6.95 -19.75
C PRO A 267 -2.28 -8.33 -19.97
N PRO A 268 -2.86 -9.40 -19.41
CA PRO A 268 -3.99 -9.39 -18.49
C PRO A 268 -3.55 -9.02 -17.05
N ILE A 269 -4.37 -8.22 -16.33
CA ILE A 269 -4.04 -7.73 -14.97
C ILE A 269 -3.95 -8.87 -13.94
N LYS A 270 -4.78 -9.88 -14.16
CA LYS A 270 -4.78 -11.15 -13.43
C LYS A 270 -4.54 -12.27 -14.44
N PRO A 271 -3.83 -13.34 -14.06
CA PRO A 271 -3.72 -14.51 -14.92
C PRO A 271 -5.11 -15.00 -15.31
N VAL A 272 -5.29 -15.25 -16.60
CA VAL A 272 -6.43 -15.95 -17.19
C VAL A 272 -5.86 -17.14 -17.95
N THR A 273 -6.61 -18.22 -17.99
CA THR A 273 -6.24 -19.40 -18.76
C THR A 273 -6.40 -19.13 -20.26
N ILE A 274 -5.65 -19.88 -21.07
CA ILE A 274 -5.79 -19.80 -22.53
C ILE A 274 -7.20 -20.26 -22.96
N GLY A 275 -7.79 -21.23 -22.24
CA GLY A 275 -9.16 -21.68 -22.49
C GLY A 275 -10.20 -20.57 -22.31
N GLU A 276 -10.11 -19.79 -21.23
CA GLU A 276 -10.99 -18.62 -21.00
C GLU A 276 -10.87 -17.60 -22.13
N LEU A 277 -9.65 -17.31 -22.60
CA LEU A 277 -9.43 -16.40 -23.73
C LEU A 277 -9.98 -16.95 -25.05
N ALA A 278 -9.84 -18.25 -25.30
CA ALA A 278 -10.34 -18.88 -26.51
C ALA A 278 -11.88 -18.88 -26.58
N MET A 279 -12.56 -19.06 -25.44
CA MET A 279 -14.03 -19.00 -25.38
C MET A 279 -14.57 -17.61 -25.76
N LEU A 280 -13.87 -16.52 -25.37
CA LEU A 280 -14.28 -15.16 -25.73
C LEU A 280 -14.20 -14.90 -27.24
N ALA A 281 -13.32 -15.59 -27.98
CA ALA A 281 -13.19 -15.42 -29.41
C ALA A 281 -14.31 -16.14 -30.21
N GLY A 282 -15.01 -17.09 -29.59
CA GLY A 282 -16.02 -17.92 -30.25
C GLY A 282 -17.42 -17.31 -30.33
N GLU A 283 -17.70 -16.22 -29.60
CA GLU A 283 -19.05 -15.60 -29.57
C GLU A 283 -19.20 -14.43 -30.56
N ASP A 284 -18.10 -13.81 -31.02
CA ASP A 284 -18.10 -12.59 -31.87
C ASP A 284 -17.25 -12.72 -33.15
N ALA A 285 -16.82 -13.92 -33.56
CA ALA A 285 -16.11 -14.08 -34.82
C ALA A 285 -17.06 -13.78 -36.00
N PRO A 286 -16.77 -12.78 -36.87
CA PRO A 286 -17.56 -12.62 -38.09
C PRO A 286 -17.45 -13.90 -38.92
N PRO A 287 -18.54 -14.36 -39.57
CA PRO A 287 -18.47 -15.53 -40.43
C PRO A 287 -17.46 -15.27 -41.56
N ASP A 288 -16.60 -16.26 -41.80
CA ASP A 288 -15.59 -16.29 -42.88
C ASP A 288 -16.21 -15.99 -44.27
#